data_AF-A0A2E2AC74-F1
#
_entry.id   AF-A0A2E2AC74-F1
#
_cell.length_a   1.000
_cell.length_b   1.000
_cell.length_c   1.000
_cell.angle_alpha   90.00
_cell.angle_beta   90.00
_cell.angle_gamma   90.00
#
_symmetry.space_group_name_H-M   'P 1'
#
loop_
_entity.id
_entity.type
_entity.pdbx_description
1 polymer ?
#
loop_
_entity_poly.entity_id
_entity_poly.type
_entity_poly.pdbx_seq_one_letter_code
_entity_poly.pdbx_strand_id
1 'polypeptide(L)'
;MNQTPRIFLMLLGATLLFHITLNYMDKNIADFETVPLPPKKIKKINSNNPIIKVNAKDRNTWMLVEFTTGKTIQISEREAETDKIGQANWDLGFSRTKIISNGGKTNPFGKTGIINLGLVNFDDVKSAPKTGYVQDHRSLGNLINKELAGWYNYRTRTHNIESKRNVYALKLNNGIFMKMRILNYYCSQKDNECRSMLCTREEAACLTIEYVLSQPGSQQFLDTLHVKNIQSQKNLIE
;
A
#
# COMPACT_ATOMS: atom_id res chain seq x y z
N MET A 1 50.27 33.40 42.27
CA MET A 1 50.76 32.60 41.12
C MET A 1 49.76 32.70 39.98
N ASN A 2 50.23 33.05 38.78
CA ASN A 2 49.37 33.26 37.61
C ASN A 2 48.69 31.95 37.21
N GLN A 3 47.35 31.93 37.12
CA GLN A 3 46.59 30.69 36.89
C GLN A 3 46.58 30.24 35.43
N THR A 4 46.84 31.17 34.50
CA THR A 4 46.85 30.95 33.05
C THR A 4 47.75 29.79 32.57
N PRO A 5 49.03 29.66 32.98
CA PRO A 5 49.87 28.55 32.55
C PRO A 5 49.35 27.18 33.02
N ARG A 6 48.71 27.11 34.20
CA ARG A 6 48.13 25.86 34.72
C ARG A 6 46.92 25.42 33.89
N ILE A 7 46.04 26.37 33.55
CA ILE A 7 44.87 26.11 32.70
C ILE A 7 45.32 25.66 31.30
N PHE A 8 46.34 26.32 30.74
CA PHE A 8 46.87 25.95 29.43
C PHE A 8 47.47 24.53 29.41
N LEU A 9 48.26 24.17 30.41
CA LEU A 9 48.80 22.81 30.56
C LEU A 9 47.70 21.76 30.72
N MET A 10 46.63 22.06 31.47
CA MET A 10 45.49 21.17 31.62
C MET A 10 44.75 20.93 30.30
N LEU A 11 44.49 22.00 29.54
CA LEU A 11 43.85 21.90 28.22
C LEU A 11 44.73 21.12 27.22
N LEU A 12 46.04 21.36 27.22
CA LEU A 12 46.99 20.62 26.37
C LEU A 12 47.02 19.12 26.73
N GLY A 13 46.98 18.79 28.02
CA GLY A 13 46.90 17.40 28.47
C GLY A 13 45.60 16.72 28.03
N ALA A 14 44.47 17.42 28.15
CA ALA A 14 43.17 16.90 27.74
C ALA A 14 43.06 16.67 26.23
N THR A 15 43.59 17.59 25.40
CA THR A 15 43.60 17.41 23.94
C THR A 15 44.49 16.25 23.53
N LEU A 16 45.66 16.10 24.16
CA LEU A 16 46.56 14.97 23.89
C LEU A 16 45.90 13.64 24.23
N LEU A 17 45.27 13.53 25.40
CA LEU A 17 44.50 12.34 25.80
C LEU A 17 43.39 12.02 24.81
N PHE A 18 42.62 13.03 24.40
CA PHE A 18 41.55 12.85 23.42
C PHE A 18 42.07 12.33 22.07
N HIS A 19 43.18 12.89 21.57
CA HIS A 19 43.76 12.46 20.29
C HIS A 19 44.35 11.06 20.36
N ILE A 20 44.97 10.69 21.49
CA ILE A 20 45.45 9.33 21.74
C ILE A 20 44.27 8.36 21.73
N THR A 21 43.15 8.70 22.40
CA THR A 21 41.96 7.84 22.40
C THR A 21 41.33 7.70 21.03
N LEU A 22 41.23 8.77 20.23
CA LEU A 22 40.73 8.70 18.86
C LEU A 22 41.61 7.81 17.98
N ASN A 23 42.93 7.97 18.04
CA ASN A 23 43.87 7.16 17.25
C ASN A 23 43.86 5.68 17.69
N TYR A 24 43.65 5.42 18.99
CA TYR A 24 43.45 4.06 19.48
C TYR A 24 42.13 3.47 18.97
N MET A 25 41.03 4.23 19.00
CA MET A 25 39.75 3.78 18.48
C MET A 25 39.81 3.53 16.97
N ASP A 26 40.38 4.44 16.17
CA ASP A 26 40.54 4.27 14.72
C ASP A 26 41.24 2.96 14.35
N LYS A 27 42.28 2.57 15.12
CA LYS A 27 43.01 1.31 14.90
C LYS A 27 42.30 0.06 15.42
N ASN A 28 41.26 0.20 16.26
CA ASN A 28 40.58 -0.90 16.94
C ASN A 28 39.07 -0.97 16.64
N ILE A 29 38.53 -0.04 15.86
CA ILE A 29 37.22 -0.18 15.26
C ILE A 29 37.37 -1.31 14.24
N ALA A 30 36.86 -2.49 14.59
CA ALA A 30 36.66 -3.51 13.58
C ALA A 30 35.79 -2.91 12.47
N ASP A 31 36.21 -3.11 11.23
CA ASP A 31 35.55 -2.68 9.99
C ASP A 31 34.18 -3.37 9.81
N PHE A 32 33.27 -3.20 10.77
CA PHE A 32 31.89 -3.67 10.69
C PHE A 32 31.15 -2.97 9.54
N GLU A 33 31.65 -1.83 9.06
CA GLU A 33 31.12 -1.11 7.90
C GLU A 33 31.50 -1.74 6.56
N THR A 34 32.45 -2.69 6.51
CA THR A 34 32.88 -3.35 5.26
C THR A 34 32.12 -4.63 4.96
N VAL A 35 31.27 -5.10 5.87
CA VAL A 35 30.43 -6.27 5.59
C VAL A 35 29.28 -5.82 4.70
N PRO A 36 29.21 -6.28 3.43
CA PRO A 36 28.07 -5.93 2.58
C PRO A 36 26.80 -6.41 3.27
N LEU A 37 25.81 -5.52 3.39
CA LEU A 37 24.50 -5.90 3.91
C LEU A 37 24.02 -7.14 3.14
N PRO A 38 23.51 -8.18 3.83
CA PRO A 38 23.01 -9.35 3.15
C PRO A 38 21.99 -8.90 2.09
N PRO A 39 22.08 -9.42 0.86
CA PRO A 39 21.19 -9.00 -0.21
C PRO A 39 19.75 -9.19 0.25
N LYS A 40 18.95 -8.12 0.18
CA LYS A 40 17.56 -8.14 0.61
C LYS A 40 16.84 -9.28 -0.11
N LYS A 41 16.29 -10.25 0.62
CA LYS A 41 15.48 -11.32 0.04
C LYS A 41 14.23 -10.73 -0.62
N ILE A 42 14.20 -10.71 -1.96
CA ILE A 42 13.05 -10.21 -2.72
C ILE A 42 12.03 -11.34 -2.86
N LYS A 43 10.92 -11.27 -2.12
CA LYS A 43 9.76 -12.13 -2.37
C LYS A 43 9.06 -11.70 -3.66
N LYS A 44 9.32 -12.43 -4.76
CA LYS A 44 8.49 -12.37 -5.96
C LYS A 44 7.10 -12.88 -5.59
N ILE A 45 6.08 -12.09 -5.88
CA ILE A 45 4.69 -12.51 -5.74
C ILE A 45 4.19 -12.77 -7.15
N ASN A 46 3.77 -14.01 -7.39
CA ASN A 46 2.99 -14.37 -8.55
C ASN A 46 1.56 -14.59 -8.07
N SER A 47 0.59 -14.05 -8.80
CA SER A 47 -0.82 -14.19 -8.48
C SER A 47 -1.54 -14.83 -9.67
N ASN A 48 -2.38 -15.82 -9.39
CA ASN A 48 -3.28 -16.42 -10.38
C ASN A 48 -4.68 -15.80 -10.31
N ASN A 49 -4.87 -14.83 -9.41
CA ASN A 49 -6.14 -14.15 -9.18
C ASN A 49 -6.38 -13.02 -10.19
N PRO A 50 -7.64 -12.59 -10.36
CA PRO A 50 -7.96 -11.39 -11.13
C PRO A 50 -7.13 -10.19 -10.69
N ILE A 51 -6.64 -9.44 -11.68
CA ILE A 51 -5.89 -8.21 -11.49
C ILE A 51 -6.62 -7.08 -12.20
N ILE A 52 -6.74 -5.94 -11.53
CA ILE A 52 -7.19 -4.69 -12.14
C ILE A 52 -6.08 -3.64 -12.08
N LYS A 53 -5.94 -2.87 -13.17
CA LYS A 53 -5.08 -1.69 -13.23
C LYS A 53 -5.94 -0.45 -13.10
N VAL A 54 -5.63 0.41 -12.13
CA VAL A 54 -6.39 1.64 -11.87
C VAL A 54 -5.53 2.84 -12.20
N ASN A 55 -5.90 3.58 -13.24
CA ASN A 55 -5.21 4.81 -13.64
C ASN A 55 -5.74 5.99 -12.81
N ALA A 56 -5.00 6.39 -11.77
CA ALA A 56 -5.30 7.51 -10.88
C ALA A 56 -4.25 8.63 -11.02
N LYS A 57 -3.72 8.81 -12.24
CA LYS A 57 -2.60 9.72 -12.55
C LYS A 57 -2.95 11.18 -12.35
N ASP A 58 -4.14 11.57 -12.79
CA ASP A 58 -4.65 12.92 -12.68
C ASP A 58 -4.87 13.28 -11.20
N ARG A 59 -4.41 14.47 -10.83
CA ARG A 59 -4.38 14.93 -9.43
C ARG A 59 -5.69 15.54 -8.99
N ASN A 60 -6.53 15.96 -9.93
CA ASN A 60 -7.75 16.72 -9.65
C ASN A 60 -9.00 15.85 -9.86
N THR A 61 -8.81 14.54 -10.01
CA THR A 61 -9.88 13.59 -10.25
C THR A 61 -9.75 12.36 -9.36
N TRP A 62 -10.88 11.69 -9.20
CA TRP A 62 -11.00 10.37 -8.61
C TRP A 62 -11.33 9.37 -9.70
N MET A 63 -10.63 8.25 -9.68
CA MET A 63 -10.97 7.07 -10.45
C MET A 63 -11.80 6.13 -9.60
N LEU A 64 -13.11 6.11 -9.82
CA LEU A 64 -14.03 5.20 -9.18
C LEU A 64 -13.99 3.84 -9.88
N VAL A 65 -14.03 2.76 -9.12
CA VAL A 65 -13.94 1.38 -9.61
C VAL A 65 -15.08 0.57 -9.02
N GLU A 66 -15.80 -0.16 -9.87
CA GLU A 66 -16.75 -1.20 -9.49
C GLU A 66 -16.12 -2.56 -9.83
N PHE A 67 -15.83 -3.38 -8.81
CA PHE A 67 -14.98 -4.56 -8.97
C PHE A 67 -15.70 -5.77 -9.55
N THR A 68 -17.03 -5.83 -9.47
CA THR A 68 -17.80 -6.96 -10.04
C THR A 68 -17.72 -6.98 -11.55
N THR A 69 -17.81 -5.81 -12.19
CA THR A 69 -17.74 -5.65 -13.65
C THR A 69 -16.37 -5.14 -14.13
N GLY A 70 -15.55 -4.60 -13.24
CA GLY A 70 -14.29 -3.92 -13.58
C GLY A 70 -14.51 -2.53 -14.21
N LYS A 71 -15.74 -1.99 -14.18
CA LYS A 71 -16.05 -0.68 -14.74
C LYS A 71 -15.37 0.43 -13.94
N THR A 72 -14.82 1.41 -14.64
CA THR A 72 -14.19 2.59 -14.05
C THR A 72 -14.87 3.88 -14.48
N ILE A 73 -14.96 4.86 -13.59
CA ILE A 73 -15.55 6.18 -13.86
C ILE A 73 -14.61 7.25 -13.30
N GLN A 74 -14.22 8.21 -14.13
CA GLN A 74 -13.46 9.38 -13.68
C GLN A 74 -14.43 10.50 -13.28
N ILE A 75 -14.23 11.08 -12.10
CA ILE A 75 -14.97 12.27 -11.65
C ILE A 75 -14.00 13.31 -11.10
N SER A 76 -14.39 14.59 -11.10
CA SER A 76 -13.58 15.65 -10.48
C SER A 76 -13.57 15.56 -8.95
N GLU A 77 -12.55 16.13 -8.31
CA GLU A 77 -12.53 16.27 -6.84
C GLU A 77 -13.76 16.99 -6.30
N ARG A 78 -14.26 18.02 -7.02
CA ARG A 78 -15.47 18.74 -6.62
C ARG A 78 -16.70 17.85 -6.64
N GLU A 79 -16.86 17.01 -7.67
CA GLU A 79 -17.99 16.07 -7.74
C GLU A 79 -17.93 15.02 -6.63
N ALA A 80 -16.72 14.60 -6.24
CA ALA A 80 -16.52 13.65 -5.14
C ALA A 80 -16.93 14.20 -3.77
N GLU A 81 -17.08 15.52 -3.62
CA GLU A 81 -17.56 16.18 -2.40
C GLU A 81 -19.07 16.44 -2.41
N THR A 82 -19.78 16.03 -3.47
CA THR A 82 -21.23 16.20 -3.60
C THR A 82 -21.94 14.85 -3.57
N ASP A 83 -23.26 14.88 -3.38
CA ASP A 83 -24.10 13.67 -3.43
C ASP A 83 -24.10 12.97 -4.79
N LYS A 84 -23.60 13.62 -5.86
CA LYS A 84 -23.47 13.01 -7.19
C LYS A 84 -22.59 11.76 -7.18
N ILE A 85 -21.59 11.70 -6.31
CA ILE A 85 -20.76 10.50 -6.17
C ILE A 85 -21.59 9.28 -5.77
N GLY A 86 -22.69 9.47 -5.03
CA GLY A 86 -23.58 8.39 -4.62
C GLY A 86 -24.55 7.90 -5.69
N GLN A 87 -24.66 8.58 -6.83
CA GLN A 87 -25.56 8.21 -7.94
C GLN A 87 -24.92 7.17 -8.88
N ALA A 88 -23.60 7.00 -8.83
CA ALA A 88 -22.89 5.99 -9.60
C ALA A 88 -22.78 4.67 -8.83
N ASN A 89 -22.70 3.55 -9.56
CA ASN A 89 -22.33 2.27 -8.97
C ASN A 89 -20.79 2.13 -8.95
N TRP A 90 -20.20 2.12 -7.76
CA TRP A 90 -18.77 2.00 -7.52
C TRP A 90 -18.49 1.46 -6.11
N ASP A 91 -17.28 0.94 -5.89
CA ASP A 91 -16.86 0.35 -4.62
C ASP A 91 -15.76 1.15 -3.94
N LEU A 92 -14.69 1.46 -4.69
CA LEU A 92 -13.53 2.23 -4.23
C LEU A 92 -13.20 3.37 -5.20
N GLY A 93 -12.75 4.49 -4.66
CA GLY A 93 -12.23 5.62 -5.40
C GLY A 93 -10.74 5.79 -5.17
N PHE A 94 -9.98 6.06 -6.24
CA PHE A 94 -8.54 6.22 -6.20
C PHE A 94 -8.13 7.59 -6.72
N SER A 95 -7.31 8.32 -5.96
CA SER A 95 -6.66 9.56 -6.40
C SER A 95 -5.23 9.58 -5.89
N ARG A 96 -4.28 9.41 -6.82
CA ARG A 96 -2.85 9.22 -6.46
C ARG A 96 -2.71 8.09 -5.43
N THR A 97 -2.22 8.39 -4.23
CA THR A 97 -2.08 7.43 -3.13
C THR A 97 -3.29 7.35 -2.21
N LYS A 98 -4.26 8.27 -2.35
CA LYS A 98 -5.48 8.30 -1.55
C LYS A 98 -6.46 7.26 -2.09
N ILE A 99 -7.12 6.57 -1.17
CA ILE A 99 -8.15 5.59 -1.48
C ILE A 99 -9.33 5.84 -0.54
N ILE A 100 -10.52 5.95 -1.13
CA ILE A 100 -11.80 6.13 -0.44
C ILE A 100 -12.72 4.96 -0.78
N SER A 101 -13.71 4.72 0.07
CA SER A 101 -14.72 3.70 -0.14
C SER A 101 -16.11 4.31 -0.33
N ASN A 102 -16.98 3.56 -1.00
CA ASN A 102 -18.39 3.92 -1.15
C ASN A 102 -19.17 3.69 0.15
N GLY A 103 -18.84 4.46 1.18
CA GLY A 103 -19.54 4.43 2.46
C GLY A 103 -19.06 5.47 3.47
N GLY A 104 -19.82 5.63 4.54
CA GLY A 104 -19.51 6.58 5.60
C GLY A 104 -19.65 8.03 5.14
N LYS A 105 -18.65 8.87 5.45
CA LYS A 105 -18.69 10.30 5.10
C LYS A 105 -18.50 10.58 3.61
N THR A 106 -18.00 9.63 2.84
CA THR A 106 -17.84 9.76 1.39
C THR A 106 -19.17 9.58 0.66
N ASN A 107 -19.99 8.60 1.07
CA ASN A 107 -21.36 8.42 0.61
C ASN A 107 -22.23 7.94 1.77
N PRO A 108 -23.12 8.79 2.34
CA PRO A 108 -24.00 8.41 3.45
C PRO A 108 -24.95 7.24 3.14
N PHE A 109 -25.27 7.01 1.86
CA PHE A 109 -26.10 5.87 1.43
C PHE A 109 -25.27 4.61 1.14
N GLY A 110 -23.96 4.76 1.03
CA GLY A 110 -23.01 3.69 0.81
C GLY A 110 -22.70 2.90 2.08
N LYS A 111 -22.62 1.58 1.94
CA LYS A 111 -22.35 0.64 3.03
C LYS A 111 -21.00 -0.06 2.86
N THR A 112 -20.18 0.36 1.91
CA THR A 112 -18.85 -0.22 1.74
C THR A 112 -18.01 0.06 2.97
N GLY A 113 -17.36 -0.97 3.49
CA GLY A 113 -16.45 -0.88 4.62
C GLY A 113 -15.28 -1.83 4.44
N ILE A 114 -14.16 -1.53 5.11
CA ILE A 114 -12.87 -2.21 4.93
C ILE A 114 -12.32 -2.68 6.28
N ILE A 115 -11.51 -3.75 6.25
CA ILE A 115 -10.66 -4.22 7.34
C ILE A 115 -9.26 -4.43 6.76
N ASN A 116 -8.22 -3.90 7.40
CA ASN A 116 -6.84 -4.23 7.09
C ASN A 116 -6.44 -5.51 7.85
N LEU A 117 -6.29 -6.62 7.13
CA LEU A 117 -5.85 -7.91 7.71
C LEU A 117 -4.33 -7.98 7.91
N GLY A 118 -3.60 -6.94 7.52
CA GLY A 118 -2.15 -6.88 7.65
C GLY A 118 -1.41 -7.69 6.58
N LEU A 119 -0.14 -7.95 6.84
CA LEU A 119 0.74 -8.71 5.96
C LEU A 119 0.54 -10.22 6.18
N VAL A 120 -0.59 -10.73 5.72
CA VAL A 120 -0.90 -12.17 5.69
C VAL A 120 -0.74 -12.72 4.28
N ASN A 121 -0.63 -14.05 4.16
CA ASN A 121 -0.66 -14.69 2.85
C ASN A 121 -2.06 -14.53 2.24
N PHE A 122 -2.12 -14.08 0.98
CA PHE A 122 -3.38 -13.79 0.31
C PHE A 122 -4.23 -15.05 0.11
N ASP A 123 -3.58 -16.18 -0.16
CA ASP A 123 -4.26 -17.45 -0.43
C ASP A 123 -4.81 -18.11 0.85
N ASP A 124 -4.25 -17.78 2.01
CA ASP A 124 -4.70 -18.30 3.32
C ASP A 124 -5.99 -17.62 3.79
N VAL A 125 -6.32 -16.44 3.25
CA VAL A 125 -7.59 -15.75 3.54
C VAL A 125 -8.71 -16.39 2.71
N LYS A 126 -9.32 -17.45 3.27
CA LYS A 126 -10.42 -18.20 2.61
C LYS A 126 -11.81 -17.64 2.89
N SER A 127 -12.00 -16.90 3.99
CA SER A 127 -13.29 -16.31 4.35
C SER A 127 -13.17 -14.88 4.84
N ALA A 128 -14.17 -14.05 4.52
CA ALA A 128 -14.29 -12.69 5.01
C ALA A 128 -14.76 -12.65 6.48
N PRO A 129 -14.22 -11.74 7.31
CA PRO A 129 -14.75 -11.49 8.66
C PRO A 129 -16.24 -11.07 8.63
N LYS A 130 -16.99 -11.34 9.71
CA LYS A 130 -18.41 -10.96 9.77
C LYS A 130 -18.62 -9.49 10.13
N THR A 131 -17.73 -8.94 10.95
CA THR A 131 -17.86 -7.63 11.60
C THR A 131 -16.50 -6.93 11.64
N GLY A 132 -16.50 -5.65 12.01
CA GLY A 132 -15.27 -4.83 12.12
C GLY A 132 -14.97 -3.96 10.92
N TYR A 133 -15.85 -3.93 9.91
CA TYR A 133 -15.70 -3.10 8.73
C TYR A 133 -15.79 -1.62 9.04
N VAL A 134 -14.78 -0.89 8.61
CA VAL A 134 -14.63 0.55 8.82
C VAL A 134 -14.94 1.29 7.53
N GLN A 135 -15.84 2.26 7.63
CA GLN A 135 -16.17 3.16 6.53
C GLN A 135 -15.34 4.46 6.59
N ASP A 136 -15.46 5.27 5.54
CA ASP A 136 -14.73 6.53 5.47
C ASP A 136 -15.22 7.54 6.50
N HIS A 137 -14.29 8.34 6.99
CA HIS A 137 -14.56 9.46 7.88
C HIS A 137 -13.76 10.68 7.42
N ARG A 138 -14.07 11.85 8.00
CA ARG A 138 -13.25 13.05 7.82
C ARG A 138 -12.21 13.13 8.93
N SER A 139 -10.95 13.34 8.54
CA SER A 139 -9.85 13.67 9.45
C SER A 139 -9.10 14.87 8.89
N LEU A 140 -8.94 15.92 9.69
CA LEU A 140 -8.30 17.17 9.29
C LEU A 140 -8.80 17.70 7.93
N GLY A 141 -10.13 17.70 7.73
CA GLY A 141 -10.78 18.15 6.51
C GLY A 141 -10.75 17.17 5.33
N ASN A 142 -9.89 16.14 5.35
CA ASN A 142 -9.76 15.17 4.25
C ASN A 142 -10.70 13.97 4.44
N LEU A 143 -11.23 13.42 3.35
CA LEU A 143 -11.88 12.09 3.35
C LEU A 143 -10.81 10.99 3.40
N ILE A 144 -10.98 10.06 4.33
CA ILE A 144 -10.02 9.00 4.61
C ILE A 144 -10.75 7.73 5.05
N ASN A 145 -10.33 6.60 4.48
CA ASN A 145 -10.50 5.31 5.12
C ASN A 145 -9.25 4.96 5.94
N LYS A 146 -9.37 4.86 7.27
CA LYS A 146 -8.20 4.60 8.14
C LYS A 146 -7.54 3.24 7.87
N GLU A 147 -8.28 2.27 7.36
CA GLU A 147 -7.73 0.93 7.10
C GLU A 147 -6.82 0.93 5.87
N LEU A 148 -7.14 1.75 4.87
CA LEU A 148 -6.33 1.94 3.66
C LEU A 148 -5.31 3.08 3.80
N ALA A 149 -5.45 3.93 4.83
CA ALA A 149 -4.48 4.96 5.11
C ALA A 149 -3.11 4.35 5.35
N GLY A 150 -2.12 4.77 4.55
CA GLY A 150 -0.76 4.26 4.66
C GLY A 150 -0.59 2.81 4.16
N TRP A 151 -1.34 2.39 3.14
CA TRP A 151 -1.12 1.12 2.41
C TRP A 151 0.29 0.96 1.81
N TYR A 152 1.09 2.03 1.79
CA TYR A 152 2.42 2.08 1.19
C TYR A 152 3.49 2.59 2.18
N ASN A 153 4.74 2.32 1.84
CA ASN A 153 5.94 2.95 2.39
C ASN A 153 6.50 3.94 1.37
N TYR A 154 6.90 5.12 1.84
CA TYR A 154 7.64 6.06 1.02
C TYR A 154 9.14 5.82 1.15
N ARG A 155 9.81 5.48 0.05
CA ARG A 155 11.26 5.29 0.01
C ARG A 155 11.92 6.65 -0.19
N THR A 156 12.38 7.28 0.89
CA THR A 156 12.98 8.63 0.85
C THR A 156 14.19 8.74 -0.08
N ARG A 157 15.04 7.71 -0.14
CA ARG A 157 16.23 7.71 -1.03
C ARG A 157 15.90 7.76 -2.52
N THR A 158 14.84 7.07 -2.94
CA THR A 158 14.45 6.98 -4.36
C THR A 158 13.16 7.72 -4.66
N HIS A 159 12.56 8.38 -3.66
CA HIS A 159 11.24 9.00 -3.72
C HIS A 159 10.11 8.09 -4.28
N ASN A 160 10.28 6.76 -4.20
CA ASN A 160 9.32 5.80 -4.73
C ASN A 160 8.27 5.40 -3.68
N ILE A 161 7.09 5.01 -4.15
CA ILE A 161 5.99 4.46 -3.35
C ILE A 161 6.05 2.93 -3.44
N GLU A 162 6.30 2.26 -2.33
CA GLU A 162 6.33 0.80 -2.25
C GLU A 162 5.08 0.30 -1.52
N SER A 163 4.31 -0.59 -2.15
CA SER A 163 3.18 -1.22 -1.48
C SER A 163 3.63 -2.00 -0.24
N LYS A 164 2.91 -1.85 0.88
CA LYS A 164 3.09 -2.73 2.05
C LYS A 164 2.57 -4.15 1.80
N ARG A 165 1.79 -4.35 0.73
CA ARG A 165 1.23 -5.63 0.31
C ARG A 165 0.36 -6.29 1.40
N ASN A 166 -0.28 -5.46 2.21
CA ASN A 166 -1.29 -5.93 3.15
C ASN A 166 -2.49 -6.50 2.38
N VAL A 167 -3.16 -7.47 2.99
CA VAL A 167 -4.45 -7.98 2.52
C VAL A 167 -5.55 -7.20 3.20
N TYR A 168 -6.55 -6.81 2.43
CA TYR A 168 -7.72 -6.09 2.90
C TYR A 168 -8.96 -6.93 2.64
N ALA A 169 -9.86 -6.99 3.62
CA ALA A 169 -11.20 -7.51 3.42
C ALA A 169 -12.18 -6.34 3.30
N LEU A 170 -13.10 -6.42 2.37
CA LEU A 170 -14.14 -5.42 2.13
C LEU A 170 -15.50 -6.08 2.16
N LYS A 171 -16.47 -5.36 2.68
CA LYS A 171 -17.89 -5.63 2.50
C LYS A 171 -18.42 -4.53 1.60
N LEU A 172 -18.80 -4.88 0.38
CA LEU A 172 -19.27 -3.94 -0.65
C LEU A 172 -20.72 -3.53 -0.41
N ASN A 173 -21.17 -2.49 -1.11
CA ASN A 173 -22.52 -1.92 -0.93
C ASN A 173 -23.63 -2.93 -1.29
N ASN A 174 -23.36 -3.82 -2.25
CA ASN A 174 -24.25 -4.91 -2.66
C ASN A 174 -24.22 -6.14 -1.71
N GLY A 175 -23.44 -6.08 -0.63
CA GLY A 175 -23.31 -7.17 0.34
C GLY A 175 -22.32 -8.27 -0.06
N ILE A 176 -21.71 -8.20 -1.24
CA ILE A 176 -20.62 -9.08 -1.65
C ILE A 176 -19.37 -8.75 -0.83
N PHE A 177 -18.60 -9.78 -0.47
CA PHE A 177 -17.31 -9.58 0.16
C PHE A 177 -16.20 -9.61 -0.89
N MET A 178 -15.17 -8.80 -0.68
CA MET A 178 -13.98 -8.80 -1.50
C MET A 178 -12.76 -8.95 -0.61
N LYS A 179 -11.75 -9.70 -1.05
CA LYS A 179 -10.38 -9.50 -0.56
C LYS A 179 -9.54 -8.87 -1.65
N MET A 180 -8.65 -7.96 -1.28
CA MET A 180 -7.73 -7.34 -2.22
C MET A 180 -6.35 -7.12 -1.61
N ARG A 181 -5.35 -6.99 -2.48
CA ARG A 181 -4.01 -6.56 -2.13
C ARG A 181 -3.47 -5.65 -3.22
N ILE A 182 -2.95 -4.50 -2.84
CA ILE A 182 -2.30 -3.59 -3.77
C ILE A 182 -0.90 -4.14 -4.04
N LEU A 183 -0.60 -4.48 -5.29
CA LEU A 183 0.67 -5.07 -5.69
C LEU A 183 1.71 -4.01 -6.01
N ASN A 184 1.31 -2.97 -6.74
CA ASN A 184 2.20 -1.95 -7.28
C ASN A 184 1.49 -0.61 -7.46
N TYR A 185 2.22 0.50 -7.41
CA TYR A 185 1.79 1.88 -7.69
C TYR A 185 2.14 2.36 -9.12
N TYR A 186 2.93 1.58 -9.85
CA TYR A 186 3.47 1.91 -11.17
C TYR A 186 3.12 0.81 -12.19
N CYS A 187 1.88 0.78 -12.70
CA CYS A 187 1.35 -0.33 -13.50
C CYS A 187 2.08 -0.65 -14.83
N SER A 188 2.95 0.25 -15.29
CA SER A 188 3.80 0.07 -16.48
C SER A 188 5.12 -0.65 -16.17
N GLN A 189 5.49 -0.75 -14.90
CA GLN A 189 6.75 -1.34 -14.44
C GLN A 189 6.49 -2.59 -13.61
N LYS A 190 7.45 -3.51 -13.56
CA LYS A 190 7.39 -4.59 -12.57
C LYS A 190 7.75 -4.02 -11.20
N ASP A 191 7.10 -4.49 -10.13
CA ASP A 191 7.30 -3.95 -8.77
C ASP A 191 8.78 -3.99 -8.30
N ASN A 192 9.58 -4.91 -8.82
CA ASN A 192 11.00 -5.01 -8.49
C ASN A 192 11.87 -3.92 -9.15
N GLU A 193 11.46 -3.37 -10.29
CA GLU A 193 12.22 -2.36 -11.04
C GLU A 193 12.22 -1.01 -10.29
N CYS A 194 11.11 -0.67 -9.63
CA CYS A 194 10.97 0.55 -8.82
C CYS A 194 11.63 0.49 -7.42
N ARG A 195 12.44 -0.52 -7.11
CA ARG A 195 13.08 -0.66 -5.79
C ARG A 195 14.50 -0.12 -5.74
N SER A 196 15.25 -0.30 -6.81
CA SER A 196 16.67 0.07 -6.91
C SER A 196 16.89 1.35 -7.72
N MET A 197 15.92 1.78 -8.52
CA MET A 197 15.99 2.97 -9.37
C MET A 197 14.74 3.84 -9.19
N LEU A 198 14.88 5.14 -9.44
CA LEU A 198 13.77 6.09 -9.44
C LEU A 198 12.78 5.71 -10.54
N CYS A 199 11.53 5.42 -10.18
CA CYS A 199 10.49 5.25 -11.19
C CYS A 199 9.95 6.61 -11.62
N THR A 200 9.62 6.75 -12.91
CA THR A 200 9.28 8.04 -13.47
C THR A 200 7.96 8.55 -12.88
N ARG A 201 7.83 9.88 -12.80
CA ARG A 201 6.62 10.53 -12.27
C ARG A 201 5.40 10.31 -13.17
N GLU A 202 5.64 10.07 -14.46
CA GLU A 202 4.63 9.81 -15.49
C GLU A 202 3.95 8.44 -15.31
N GLU A 203 4.66 7.48 -14.71
CA GLU A 203 4.15 6.13 -14.43
C GLU A 203 3.50 6.00 -13.06
N ALA A 204 3.79 6.94 -12.16
CA ALA A 204 3.23 6.99 -10.81
C ALA A 204 1.71 7.12 -10.82
N ALA A 205 1.05 6.61 -9.78
CA ALA A 205 -0.41 6.62 -9.63
C ALA A 205 -1.16 5.82 -10.69
N CYS A 206 -0.56 4.71 -11.10
CA CYS A 206 -1.27 3.66 -11.79
C CYS A 206 -1.17 2.38 -10.96
N LEU A 207 -2.21 2.08 -10.20
CA LEU A 207 -2.19 0.99 -9.24
C LEU A 207 -2.43 -0.35 -9.95
N THR A 208 -1.75 -1.40 -9.49
CA THR A 208 -2.06 -2.79 -9.86
C THR A 208 -2.58 -3.49 -8.60
N ILE A 209 -3.79 -4.01 -8.67
CA ILE A 209 -4.51 -4.58 -7.52
C ILE A 209 -4.93 -6.00 -7.89
N GLU A 210 -4.56 -6.97 -7.06
CA GLU A 210 -5.19 -8.29 -7.12
C GLU A 210 -6.40 -8.32 -6.19
N TYR A 211 -7.43 -9.05 -6.61
CA TYR A 211 -8.66 -9.15 -5.84
C TYR A 211 -9.40 -10.46 -6.11
N VAL A 212 -10.23 -10.85 -5.14
CA VAL A 212 -11.18 -11.98 -5.26
C VAL A 212 -12.49 -11.56 -4.61
N LEU A 213 -13.58 -11.79 -5.32
CA LEU A 213 -14.94 -11.57 -4.85
C LEU A 213 -15.50 -12.88 -4.27
N SER A 214 -16.33 -12.78 -3.24
CA SER A 214 -17.15 -13.89 -2.78
C SER A 214 -18.37 -14.06 -3.68
N GLN A 215 -19.02 -15.23 -3.58
CA GLN A 215 -20.35 -15.38 -4.16
C GLN A 215 -21.37 -14.52 -3.39
N PRO A 216 -22.41 -13.98 -4.05
CA PRO A 216 -23.50 -13.29 -3.36
C PRO A 216 -24.05 -14.13 -2.19
N GLY A 217 -24.17 -13.52 -1.02
CA GLY A 217 -24.64 -14.19 0.20
C GLY A 217 -23.61 -15.08 0.90
N SER A 218 -22.42 -15.28 0.34
CA SER A 218 -21.33 -16.06 0.93
C SER A 218 -20.20 -15.17 1.44
N GLN A 219 -19.53 -15.60 2.51
CA GLN A 219 -18.28 -15.03 3.01
C GLN A 219 -17.05 -15.74 2.46
N GLN A 220 -17.22 -16.85 1.74
CA GLN A 220 -16.12 -17.67 1.24
C GLN A 220 -15.55 -17.08 -0.05
N PHE A 221 -14.22 -17.01 -0.11
CA PHE A 221 -13.45 -16.68 -1.30
C PHE A 221 -13.07 -17.98 -1.99
N LEU A 222 -13.58 -18.18 -3.20
CA LEU A 222 -13.25 -19.35 -4.00
C LEU A 222 -11.81 -19.26 -4.50
N ASP A 223 -11.13 -20.41 -4.51
CA ASP A 223 -9.80 -20.51 -5.06
C ASP A 223 -9.88 -20.41 -6.60
N THR A 224 -9.12 -19.48 -7.18
CA THR A 224 -9.16 -19.21 -8.62
C THR A 224 -8.61 -20.37 -9.44
N LEU A 225 -7.78 -21.24 -8.83
CA LEU A 225 -7.35 -22.51 -9.41
C LEU A 225 -8.50 -23.50 -9.58
N HIS A 226 -9.45 -23.55 -8.64
CA HIS A 226 -10.63 -24.40 -8.75
C HIS A 226 -11.63 -23.88 -9.79
N VAL A 227 -11.81 -22.56 -9.90
CA VAL A 227 -12.72 -21.97 -10.90
C VAL A 227 -12.25 -22.25 -12.33
N LYS A 228 -10.93 -22.17 -12.61
CA LYS A 228 -10.39 -22.54 -13.94
C LYS A 228 -10.59 -24.03 -14.27
N ASN A 229 -10.41 -24.94 -13.30
CA ASN A 229 -10.65 -26.36 -13.52
C ASN A 229 -12.13 -26.68 -13.77
N ILE A 230 -13.05 -26.03 -13.05
CA ILE A 230 -14.49 -26.19 -13.26
C ILE A 230 -14.92 -25.60 -14.62
N GLN A 231 -14.42 -24.43 -15.01
CA GLN A 231 -14.69 -23.83 -16.32
C GLN A 231 -14.11 -24.69 -17.45
N SER A 232 -12.90 -25.25 -17.26
CA SER A 232 -12.28 -26.17 -18.22
C SER A 232 -13.07 -27.47 -18.37
N GLN A 233 -13.62 -28.02 -17.28
CA GLN A 233 -14.49 -29.22 -17.34
C GLN A 233 -15.86 -28.91 -17.96
N LYS A 234 -16.39 -27.71 -17.75
CA LYS A 234 -17.68 -27.28 -18.31
C LYS A 234 -17.61 -26.90 -19.80
N ASN A 235 -16.42 -26.55 -20.29
CA ASN A 235 -16.14 -26.29 -21.71
C ASN A 235 -15.71 -27.55 -22.49
N LEU A 236 -15.77 -28.73 -21.88
CA LEU A 236 -15.40 -30.02 -22.48
C LEU A 236 -16.61 -30.88 -22.87
N ILE A 237 -17.78 -30.26 -23.06
CA ILE A 237 -18.96 -30.92 -23.61
C ILE A 237 -19.27 -30.24 -24.95
N GLU A 238 -19.15 -31.05 -26.01
CA GLU A 238 -19.17 -30.79 -27.46
C GLU A 238 -17.85 -30.37 -28.12
#